data_AF-A0A1Z8VLP2-F1
#
_entry.id   AF-A0A1Z8VLP2-F1
#
_cell.length_a   1.000
_cell.length_b   1.000
_cell.length_c   1.000
_cell.angle_alpha   90.00
_cell.angle_beta   90.00
_cell.angle_gamma   90.00
#
_symmetry.space_group_name_H-M   'P 1'
#
loop_
_entity.id
_entity.type
_entity.pdbx_description
1 polymer ?
#
loop_
_entity_poly.entity_id
_entity_poly.type
_entity_poly.pdbx_seq_one_letter_code
_entity_poly.pdbx_strand_id
1 'polypeptide(L)'
;MTQNDGRKVQGWLPKLTFTQPKQVVQVINEKTKEILYTLRIKGKNFQPKVYDHGNYSVKFGSDQPRKFALQNVPSSAKAKAAGSKKIN
;
A
#
# COMPACT_ATOMS: atom_id res chain seq x y z
N MET A 1 18.94 -14.39 -11.11
CA MET A 1 18.32 -13.11 -11.52
C MET A 1 18.02 -12.31 -10.27
N THR A 2 18.82 -11.27 -10.06
CA THR A 2 19.10 -10.57 -8.79
C THR A 2 17.89 -9.79 -8.27
N GLN A 3 17.53 -9.96 -7.01
CA GLN A 3 16.51 -9.15 -6.34
C GLN A 3 16.98 -7.67 -6.32
N ASN A 4 16.38 -6.83 -7.16
CA ASN A 4 16.86 -5.46 -7.44
C ASN A 4 16.67 -4.44 -6.28
N ASP A 5 16.00 -4.80 -5.18
CA ASP A 5 15.68 -3.84 -4.12
C ASP A 5 16.22 -4.20 -2.72
N GLY A 6 16.68 -5.43 -2.46
CA GLY A 6 17.34 -5.86 -1.19
C GLY A 6 16.56 -5.68 0.13
N ARG A 7 15.50 -4.86 0.15
CA ARG A 7 14.72 -4.48 1.33
C ARG A 7 13.78 -5.62 1.69
N LYS A 8 13.94 -6.12 2.90
CA LYS A 8 13.05 -7.14 3.47
C LYS A 8 11.74 -6.48 3.86
N VAL A 9 10.63 -7.09 3.47
CA VAL A 9 9.30 -6.64 3.89
C VAL A 9 9.20 -6.85 5.41
N GLN A 10 9.12 -5.75 6.16
CA GLN A 10 8.98 -5.77 7.61
C GLN A 10 7.51 -5.71 8.04
N GLY A 11 6.62 -5.27 7.14
CA GLY A 11 5.20 -5.16 7.45
C GLY A 11 4.28 -5.10 6.25
N TRP A 12 2.99 -5.22 6.57
CA TRP A 12 1.88 -5.28 5.63
C TRP A 12 0.77 -4.35 6.10
N LEU A 13 0.14 -3.64 5.16
CA LEU A 13 -1.08 -2.86 5.42
C LEU A 13 -2.32 -3.69 5.08
N PRO A 14 -3.55 -3.26 5.37
CA PRO A 14 -4.74 -4.01 4.94
C PRO A 14 -4.77 -4.27 3.42
N LYS A 15 -5.24 -5.45 3.02
CA LYS A 15 -5.48 -5.77 1.61
C LYS A 15 -6.58 -4.86 1.05
N LEU A 16 -6.28 -4.12 0.00
CA LEU A 16 -7.22 -3.24 -0.67
C LEU A 16 -7.88 -3.97 -1.86
N THR A 17 -9.21 -3.97 -1.87
CA THR A 17 -10.00 -4.46 -3.00
C THR A 17 -10.76 -3.29 -3.62
N PHE A 18 -10.32 -2.84 -4.79
CA PHE A 18 -10.90 -1.72 -5.52
C PHE A 18 -12.07 -2.18 -6.40
N THR A 19 -13.09 -1.34 -6.50
CA THR A 19 -14.23 -1.60 -7.40
C THR A 19 -13.83 -1.54 -8.87
N GLN A 20 -12.98 -0.57 -9.23
CA GLN A 20 -12.41 -0.40 -10.56
C GLN A 20 -11.01 -1.02 -10.66
N PRO A 21 -10.66 -1.67 -11.78
CA PRO A 21 -9.32 -2.21 -11.99
C PRO A 21 -8.32 -1.12 -12.39
N LYS A 22 -7.02 -1.47 -12.43
CA LYS A 22 -5.93 -0.62 -12.97
C LYS A 22 -5.68 0.70 -12.22
N GLN A 23 -6.02 0.73 -10.93
CA GLN A 23 -5.78 1.90 -10.08
C GLN A 23 -4.28 2.15 -9.87
N VAL A 24 -3.87 3.41 -9.92
CA VAL A 24 -2.59 3.88 -9.39
C VAL A 24 -2.72 3.99 -7.89
N VAL A 25 -1.77 3.39 -7.18
CA VAL A 25 -1.68 3.41 -5.71
C VAL A 25 -0.35 4.01 -5.30
N GLN A 26 -0.37 4.75 -4.20
CA GLN A 26 0.80 5.40 -3.63
C GLN A 26 0.83 5.11 -2.13
N VAL A 27 1.97 4.65 -1.63
CA VAL A 27 2.17 4.33 -0.21
C VAL A 27 3.11 5.37 0.39
N ILE A 28 2.68 5.95 1.51
CA ILE A 28 3.33 7.10 2.16
C ILE A 28 3.65 6.73 3.60
N ASN A 29 4.87 7.01 4.05
CA ASN A 29 5.26 6.89 5.46
C ASN A 29 4.72 8.10 6.22
N GLU A 30 3.89 7.90 7.25
CA GLU A 30 3.32 9.03 8.00
C GLU A 30 4.34 9.77 8.86
N LYS A 31 5.42 9.10 9.28
CA LYS A 31 6.47 9.69 10.12
C LYS A 31 7.36 10.63 9.31
N THR A 32 7.84 10.18 8.15
CA THR A 32 8.76 10.97 7.31
C THR A 32 8.04 11.79 6.23
N LYS A 33 6.74 11.52 6.01
CA LYS A 33 5.93 12.07 4.91
C LYS A 33 6.46 11.72 3.51
N GLU A 34 7.35 10.74 3.43
CA GLU A 34 7.93 10.28 2.17
C GLU A 34 7.05 9.25 1.46
N ILE A 35 7.05 9.31 0.14
CA ILE A 35 6.43 8.31 -0.72
C ILE A 35 7.40 7.14 -0.85
N LEU A 36 7.03 5.96 -0.32
CA LEU A 36 7.86 4.76 -0.48
C LEU A 36 7.88 4.29 -1.93
N TYR A 37 6.70 4.25 -2.55
CA TYR A 37 6.54 3.88 -3.94
C TYR A 37 5.16 4.28 -4.48
N THR A 38 5.11 4.46 -5.79
CA THR A 38 3.87 4.61 -6.57
C THR A 38 3.86 3.55 -7.66
N LEU A 39 2.76 2.82 -7.80
CA LEU A 39 2.63 1.82 -8.86
C LEU A 39 1.19 1.70 -9.34
N ARG A 40 1.01 1.16 -10.55
CA ARG A 40 -0.31 0.81 -11.09
C ARG A 40 -0.57 -0.68 -10.87
N ILE A 41 -1.68 -0.99 -10.22
CA ILE A 41 -2.03 -2.38 -9.87
C ILE A 41 -2.58 -3.10 -11.11
N LYS A 42 -2.22 -4.37 -11.30
CA LYS A 42 -2.84 -5.22 -12.31
C LYS A 42 -4.08 -5.88 -11.69
N GLY A 43 -5.27 -5.47 -12.12
CA GLY A 43 -6.54 -5.95 -11.58
C GLY A 43 -7.12 -5.05 -10.47
N LYS A 44 -7.82 -5.65 -9.51
CA LYS A 44 -8.60 -4.97 -8.46
C LYS A 44 -8.05 -5.14 -7.04
N ASN A 45 -7.14 -6.08 -6.83
CA ASN A 45 -6.63 -6.42 -5.51
C ASN A 45 -5.21 -5.91 -5.35
N PHE A 46 -4.93 -5.27 -4.23
CA PHE A 46 -3.62 -4.77 -3.91
C PHE A 46 -3.30 -4.95 -2.44
N GLN A 47 -2.12 -5.45 -2.14
CA GLN A 47 -1.68 -5.69 -0.78
C GLN A 47 -0.40 -4.87 -0.56
N PRO A 48 -0.50 -3.69 0.09
CA PRO A 48 0.67 -2.85 0.30
C PRO A 48 1.67 -3.54 1.24
N LYS A 49 2.95 -3.40 0.91
CA LYS A 49 4.09 -3.92 1.65
C LYS A 49 4.91 -2.75 2.14
N VAL A 50 5.42 -2.83 3.36
CA VAL A 50 6.28 -1.80 3.93
C VAL A 50 7.55 -2.43 4.48
N TYR A 51 8.61 -1.63 4.53
CA TYR A 51 9.96 -2.09 4.86
C TYR A 51 10.40 -1.65 6.25
N ASP A 52 9.53 -1.01 7.02
CA ASP A 52 9.79 -0.56 8.37
C ASP A 52 8.49 -0.61 9.21
N HIS A 53 8.62 -0.62 10.53
CA HIS A 53 7.48 -0.59 11.44
C HIS A 53 7.01 0.84 11.66
N GLY A 54 5.73 1.11 11.37
CA GLY A 54 5.18 2.44 11.58
C GLY A 54 3.79 2.61 11.00
N ASN A 55 3.34 3.87 10.95
CA ASN A 55 2.05 4.23 10.40
C ASN A 55 2.22 4.70 8.95
N TYR A 56 1.27 4.30 8.12
CA TYR A 56 1.31 4.56 6.69
C TYR A 56 -0.05 5.00 6.18
N SER A 57 -0.02 5.78 5.10
CA SER A 57 -1.20 6.15 4.34
C SER A 57 -1.08 5.58 2.93
N VAL A 58 -2.23 5.19 2.38
CA VAL A 58 -2.32 4.69 1.01
C VAL A 58 -3.29 5.56 0.24
N LYS A 59 -2.81 6.17 -0.84
CA LYS A 59 -3.63 6.90 -1.80
C LYS A 59 -3.89 6.05 -3.04
N PHE A 60 -4.99 6.33 -3.74
CA PHE A 60 -5.40 5.66 -4.96
C PHE A 60 -6.12 6.59 -5.95
N GLY A 61 -6.17 6.18 -7.23
CA GLY A 61 -6.97 6.80 -8.28
C GLY A 61 -6.72 6.17 -9.65
N SER A 62 -7.53 6.48 -10.65
CA SER A 62 -7.41 5.93 -12.03
C SER A 62 -6.13 6.39 -12.72
N ASP A 63 -5.87 7.70 -12.65
CA ASP A 63 -4.76 8.37 -13.33
C ASP A 63 -3.70 8.81 -12.33
N GLN A 64 -4.15 9.42 -11.23
CA GLN A 64 -3.30 9.92 -10.16
C GLN A 64 -3.83 9.51 -8.79
N PRO A 65 -2.96 9.20 -7.81
CA PRO A 65 -3.36 8.79 -6.47
C PRO A 65 -3.84 9.99 -5.64
N ARG A 66 -5.06 10.47 -5.90
CA ARG A 66 -5.65 11.66 -5.26
C ARG A 66 -6.51 11.35 -4.03
N LYS A 67 -7.13 10.15 -3.98
CA LYS A 67 -8.03 9.75 -2.90
C LYS A 67 -7.28 8.92 -1.86
N PHE A 68 -7.64 9.01 -0.59
CA PHE A 68 -7.08 8.14 0.44
C PHE A 68 -7.90 6.85 0.59
N ALA A 69 -7.23 5.70 0.49
CA ALA A 69 -7.80 4.39 0.83
C ALA A 69 -7.60 4.05 2.32
N LEU A 70 -6.42 4.39 2.83
CA LEU A 70 -5.99 4.22 4.22
C LEU A 70 -5.29 5.49 4.67
N GLN A 71 -5.52 5.90 5.92
CA GLN A 71 -4.88 7.05 6.54
C GLN A 71 -4.38 6.64 7.91
N ASN A 72 -3.11 6.89 8.19
CA ASN A 72 -2.48 6.65 9.49
C ASN A 72 -2.69 5.22 10.04
N VAL A 73 -2.48 4.21 9.20
CA VAL A 73 -2.69 2.80 9.58
C VAL A 73 -1.36 2.14 9.97
N PRO A 74 -1.28 1.46 11.12
CA PRO A 74 -0.06 0.77 11.53
C PRO A 74 0.24 -0.43 10.64
N SER A 75 1.52 -0.67 10.39
CA SER A 75 2.01 -1.86 9.71
C SER A 75 1.86 -3.11 10.58
N SER A 76 1.37 -4.20 10.00
CA SER A 76 1.27 -5.51 10.65
C SER A 76 2.41 -6.43 10.20
N ALA A 77 2.99 -7.21 11.11
CA ALA A 77 4.07 -8.15 10.78
C ALA A 77 3.65 -9.25 9.79
N LYS A 78 2.35 -9.61 9.73
CA LYS A 78 1.81 -10.64 8.84
C LYS A 78 0.71 -10.07 7.93
N ALA A 79 0.72 -10.46 6.65
CA ALA A 79 -0.28 -10.04 5.68
C ALA A 79 -1.73 -10.38 6.09
N LYS A 80 -1.97 -11.59 6.61
CA LYS A 80 -3.31 -11.99 7.10
C LYS A 80 -3.77 -11.17 8.31
N ALA A 81 -2.84 -10.76 9.17
CA ALA A 81 -3.16 -9.97 10.36
C ALA A 81 -3.54 -8.53 10.02
N ALA A 82 -3.04 -8.01 8.89
CA ALA A 82 -3.37 -6.66 8.43
C ALA A 82 -4.83 -6.50 7.97
N GLY A 83 -5.55 -7.61 7.75
CA GLY A 83 -6.96 -7.60 7.35
C GLY A 83 -7.19 -7.19 5.88
N SER A 84 -8.45 -6.88 5.56
CA SER A 84 -8.87 -6.50 4.21
C SER A 84 -9.87 -5.35 4.24
N LYS A 85 -9.77 -4.43 3.27
CA LYS A 85 -10.64 -3.28 3.10
C LYS A 85 -11.10 -3.16 1.66
N LYS A 86 -12.41 -3.06 1.45
CA LYS A 86 -13.00 -2.78 0.14
C LYS A 86 -13.04 -1.27 -0.09
N ILE A 87 -12.60 -0.83 -1.25
CA ILE A 87 -12.51 0.57 -1.66
C ILE A 87 -13.46 0.80 -2.83
N ASN A 88 -14.48 1.64 -2.60
CA ASN A 88 -15.50 2.00 -3.57
C ASN A 88 -15.20 3.35 -4.23
#